data_AF-A0A9W7Q7I3-F1
#
_entry.id   AF-A0A9W7Q7I3-F1
#
_cell.length_a   1.000
_cell.length_b   1.000
_cell.length_c   1.000
_cell.angle_alpha   90.00
_cell.angle_beta   90.00
_cell.angle_gamma   90.00
#
_symmetry.space_group_name_H-M   'P 1'
#
loop_
_entity.id
_entity.type
_entity.pdbx_description
1 polymer ?
#
loop_
_entity_poly.entity_id
_entity_poly.type
_entity_poly.pdbx_seq_one_letter_code
_entity_poly.pdbx_strand_id
1 'polypeptide(L)'
;MQKAISFFLLLFCLIVVNETYAYSPKSLPISQNSGQWLVNIDKPKKTNKNMLQAKKDEFQTYHFSVKNIGNSEVYNVNVEVFRNEPNKKTKYELFSLKESRLASGKTGFEHANLPVATKADEVDVIITWQEHPFRLMRNGQKVESRKFKEHFVFKEAKK
;
A
#
# COMPACT_ATOMS: atom_id res chain seq x y z
N MET A 1 14.88 55.68 15.51
CA MET A 1 15.42 54.49 14.83
C MET A 1 14.74 53.17 15.28
N GLN A 2 14.33 53.01 16.54
CA GLN A 2 13.63 51.79 17.02
C GLN A 2 12.33 51.42 16.26
N LYS A 3 11.52 52.39 15.84
CA LYS A 3 10.25 52.13 15.12
C LYS A 3 10.44 51.56 13.71
N ALA A 4 11.55 51.90 13.04
CA ALA A 4 11.88 51.39 11.70
C ALA A 4 12.39 49.93 11.76
N ILE A 5 13.12 49.59 12.83
CA ILE A 5 13.62 48.23 13.09
C ILE A 5 12.45 47.27 13.37
N SER A 6 11.44 47.73 14.11
CA SER A 6 10.24 46.93 14.41
C SER A 6 9.40 46.62 13.17
N PHE A 7 9.36 47.52 12.18
CA PHE A 7 8.61 47.32 10.95
C PHE A 7 9.33 46.34 10.01
N PHE A 8 10.67 46.39 9.96
CA PHE A 8 11.48 45.44 9.19
C PHE A 8 11.40 44.01 9.76
N LEU A 9 11.32 43.84 11.09
CA LEU A 9 11.17 42.53 11.72
C LEU A 9 9.82 41.88 11.39
N LEU A 10 8.75 42.68 11.33
CA LEU A 10 7.41 42.20 10.98
C LEU A 10 7.31 41.78 9.50
N LEU A 11 8.04 42.47 8.62
CA LEU A 11 8.11 42.13 7.19
C LEU A 11 8.85 40.81 6.93
N PHE A 12 9.88 40.50 7.74
CA PHE A 12 10.65 39.26 7.61
C PHE A 12 9.84 38.01 8.01
N CYS A 13 8.89 38.15 8.93
CA CYS A 13 8.00 37.05 9.34
C CYS A 13 7.02 36.61 8.23
N LEU A 14 6.72 37.47 7.24
CA LEU A 14 5.76 37.17 6.18
C LEU A 14 6.36 36.36 5.00
N ILE A 15 7.67 36.15 4.97
CA ILE A 15 8.36 35.46 3.86
C ILE A 15 8.59 33.97 4.15
N VAL A 16 8.04 33.44 5.24
CA VAL A 16 7.95 31.97 5.41
C VAL A 16 6.75 31.48 4.59
N VAL A 17 6.88 31.60 3.27
CA VAL A 17 6.05 30.85 2.34
C VAL A 17 6.49 29.41 2.54
N ASN A 18 5.72 28.65 3.31
CA ASN A 18 5.81 27.20 3.25
C ASN A 18 5.45 26.83 1.81
N GLU A 19 6.46 26.62 0.98
CA GLU A 19 6.34 25.83 -0.24
C GLU A 19 5.72 24.50 0.20
N THR A 20 4.40 24.38 0.06
CA THR A 20 3.72 23.10 0.18
C THR A 20 4.13 22.32 -1.04
N TYR A 21 5.29 21.66 -0.93
CA TYR A 21 5.66 20.63 -1.89
C TYR A 21 4.53 19.60 -1.86
N ALA A 22 3.78 19.55 -2.96
CA ALA A 22 2.90 18.45 -3.29
C ALA A 22 3.78 17.21 -3.44
N TYR A 23 4.14 16.60 -2.31
CA TYR A 23 4.93 15.39 -2.29
C TYR A 23 3.99 14.27 -2.75
N SER A 24 4.13 13.85 -4.00
CA SER A 24 3.67 12.53 -4.43
C SER A 24 4.60 11.50 -3.76
N PRO A 25 4.12 10.30 -3.37
CA PRO A 25 5.01 9.22 -2.99
C PRO A 25 5.97 9.00 -4.17
N LYS A 26 7.23 9.44 -4.11
CA LYS A 26 8.11 9.35 -5.29
C LYS A 26 8.52 7.90 -5.57
N SER A 27 8.24 7.00 -4.63
CA SER A 27 8.46 5.56 -4.71
C SER A 27 7.42 4.77 -5.49
N LEU A 28 6.25 5.35 -5.81
CA LEU A 28 5.16 4.65 -6.52
C LEU A 28 4.93 5.31 -7.89
N PRO A 29 4.77 4.54 -8.98
CA PRO A 29 4.53 3.10 -9.06
C PRO A 29 5.79 2.21 -8.92
N ILE A 30 5.60 0.97 -8.43
CA ILE A 30 6.66 -0.02 -8.17
C ILE A 30 6.08 -1.45 -8.06
N SER A 31 6.92 -2.45 -8.29
CA SER A 31 6.59 -3.87 -8.05
C SER A 31 7.61 -4.54 -7.13
N GLN A 32 7.16 -5.51 -6.34
CA GLN A 32 8.00 -6.42 -5.56
C GLN A 32 7.52 -7.85 -5.75
N ASN A 33 8.42 -8.82 -5.62
CA ASN A 33 8.08 -10.23 -5.73
C ASN A 33 8.83 -11.09 -4.70
N SER A 34 8.26 -12.26 -4.45
CA SER A 34 8.87 -13.37 -3.71
C SER A 34 8.82 -14.66 -4.56
N GLY A 35 9.03 -15.81 -3.93
CA GLY A 35 8.77 -17.09 -4.59
C GLY A 35 7.27 -17.38 -4.81
N GLN A 36 6.38 -16.79 -4.00
CA GLN A 36 4.95 -17.07 -4.03
C GLN A 36 4.13 -15.92 -4.65
N TRP A 37 4.54 -14.67 -4.44
CA TRP A 37 3.71 -13.50 -4.75
C TRP A 37 4.42 -12.51 -5.66
N LEU A 38 3.68 -11.96 -6.62
CA LEU A 38 4.01 -10.71 -7.29
C LEU A 38 3.01 -9.66 -6.82
N VAL A 39 3.51 -8.61 -6.20
CA VAL A 39 2.73 -7.48 -5.70
C VAL A 39 3.08 -6.24 -6.53
N ASN A 40 2.08 -5.64 -7.16
CA ASN A 40 2.27 -4.50 -8.04
C ASN A 40 1.43 -3.31 -7.57
N ILE A 41 2.06 -2.13 -7.51
CA ILE A 41 1.40 -0.83 -7.36
C ILE A 41 1.75 -0.03 -8.62
N ASP A 42 0.89 -0.08 -9.62
CA ASP A 42 1.08 0.54 -10.93
C ASP A 42 0.35 1.88 -11.05
N LYS A 43 0.53 2.55 -12.18
CA LYS A 43 -0.29 3.67 -12.60
C LYS A 43 -1.78 3.28 -12.59
N PRO A 44 -2.68 4.21 -12.23
CA PRO A 44 -4.12 3.90 -12.16
C PRO A 44 -4.64 3.41 -13.52
N LYS A 45 -5.58 2.46 -13.50
CA LYS A 45 -6.30 2.06 -14.72
C LYS A 45 -7.10 3.25 -15.28
N LYS A 46 -7.39 3.22 -16.59
CA LYS A 46 -8.08 4.30 -17.35
C LYS A 46 -9.10 5.04 -16.48
N THR A 47 -8.84 6.30 -16.21
CA THR A 47 -9.70 7.17 -15.41
C THR A 47 -10.94 7.52 -16.23
N ASN A 48 -12.07 6.88 -15.91
CA ASN A 48 -13.37 7.40 -16.35
C ASN A 48 -13.86 8.46 -15.35
N LYS A 49 -14.83 9.30 -15.74
CA LYS A 49 -15.35 10.38 -14.86
C LYS A 49 -16.01 9.87 -13.57
N ASN A 50 -16.34 8.59 -13.50
CA ASN A 50 -17.03 7.97 -12.36
C ASN A 50 -16.07 7.29 -11.38
N MET A 51 -14.77 7.23 -11.69
CA MET A 51 -13.76 6.67 -10.80
C MET A 51 -13.15 7.76 -9.92
N LEU A 52 -12.73 7.36 -8.71
CA LEU A 52 -12.01 8.25 -7.80
C LEU A 52 -10.77 8.81 -8.52
N GLN A 53 -10.69 10.13 -8.59
CA GLN A 53 -9.56 10.84 -9.17
C GLN A 53 -8.63 11.31 -8.07
N ALA A 54 -7.34 11.39 -8.38
CA ALA A 54 -6.36 11.99 -7.49
C ALA A 54 -6.79 13.41 -7.10
N LYS A 55 -6.54 13.76 -5.85
CA LYS A 55 -6.81 15.09 -5.32
C LYS A 55 -5.50 15.72 -4.90
N LYS A 56 -5.18 16.85 -5.52
CA LYS A 56 -3.93 17.58 -5.28
C LYS A 56 -3.73 17.76 -3.78
N ASP A 57 -2.51 17.49 -3.31
CA ASP A 57 -2.07 17.62 -1.92
C ASP A 57 -2.74 16.69 -0.90
N GLU A 58 -3.74 15.89 -1.29
CA GLU A 58 -4.45 14.95 -0.41
C GLU A 58 -4.08 13.49 -0.69
N PHE A 59 -4.29 13.01 -1.92
CA PHE A 59 -3.97 11.64 -2.30
C PHE A 59 -3.75 11.49 -3.81
N GLN A 60 -2.92 10.51 -4.17
CA GLN A 60 -2.79 9.99 -5.53
C GLN A 60 -3.55 8.67 -5.66
N THR A 61 -3.87 8.26 -6.88
CA THR A 61 -4.52 6.97 -7.14
C THR A 61 -3.59 6.02 -7.89
N TYR A 62 -3.63 4.75 -7.51
CA TYR A 62 -2.79 3.70 -8.08
C TYR A 62 -3.60 2.45 -8.43
N HIS A 63 -3.10 1.66 -9.37
CA HIS A 63 -3.63 0.33 -9.62
C HIS A 63 -2.87 -0.69 -8.77
N PHE A 64 -3.53 -1.33 -7.82
CA PHE A 64 -2.95 -2.37 -6.99
C PHE A 64 -3.31 -3.76 -7.54
N SER A 65 -2.36 -4.69 -7.51
CA SER A 65 -2.66 -6.10 -7.75
C SER A 65 -1.73 -7.07 -7.01
N VAL A 66 -2.28 -8.24 -6.66
CA VAL A 66 -1.52 -9.39 -6.13
C VAL A 66 -1.79 -10.61 -7.00
N LYS A 67 -0.70 -11.19 -7.50
CA LYS A 67 -0.70 -12.40 -8.31
C LYS A 67 0.02 -13.53 -7.59
N ASN A 68 -0.60 -14.70 -7.54
CA ASN A 68 0.08 -15.92 -7.16
C ASN A 68 1.02 -16.33 -8.29
N ILE A 69 2.33 -16.31 -8.04
CA ILE A 69 3.37 -16.76 -8.98
C ILE A 69 4.07 -18.05 -8.52
N GLY A 70 3.70 -18.59 -7.35
CA GLY A 70 4.19 -19.87 -6.89
C GLY A 70 3.67 -21.03 -7.73
N ASN A 71 4.28 -22.20 -7.60
CA ASN A 71 4.02 -23.35 -8.47
C ASN A 71 2.69 -24.07 -8.20
N SER A 72 1.91 -23.63 -7.21
CA SER A 72 0.70 -24.33 -6.80
C SER A 72 -0.40 -23.36 -6.38
N GLU A 73 -1.62 -23.86 -6.40
CA GLU A 73 -2.76 -23.18 -5.80
C GLU A 73 -2.58 -23.03 -4.29
N VAL A 74 -3.19 -21.97 -3.74
CA VAL A 74 -3.18 -21.68 -2.30
C VAL A 74 -4.58 -21.30 -1.84
N TYR A 75 -4.80 -21.39 -0.54
CA TYR A 75 -6.11 -21.28 0.07
C TYR A 75 -6.13 -20.25 1.19
N ASN A 76 -7.34 -19.76 1.48
CA ASN A 76 -7.61 -18.82 2.56
C ASN A 76 -6.64 -17.63 2.52
N VAL A 77 -6.45 -17.08 1.32
CA VAL A 77 -5.54 -15.96 1.10
C VAL A 77 -6.18 -14.71 1.68
N ASN A 78 -5.46 -14.01 2.54
CA ASN A 78 -5.86 -12.70 3.07
C ASN A 78 -4.77 -11.69 2.70
N VAL A 79 -5.18 -10.62 2.04
CA VAL A 79 -4.32 -9.49 1.68
C VAL A 79 -4.81 -8.27 2.44
N GLU A 80 -3.91 -7.69 3.24
CA GLU A 80 -4.16 -6.47 3.99
C GLU A 80 -3.16 -5.41 3.54
N VAL A 81 -3.67 -4.22 3.21
CA VAL A 81 -2.85 -3.11 2.73
C VAL A 81 -2.98 -1.94 3.69
N PHE A 82 -1.85 -1.45 4.16
CA PHE A 82 -1.76 -0.31 5.06
C PHE A 82 -0.85 0.75 4.47
N ARG A 83 -1.05 1.99 4.90
CA ARG A 83 -0.09 3.07 4.68
C ARG A 83 0.27 3.73 6.00
N ASN A 84 1.44 4.33 6.07
CA ASN A 84 1.80 5.13 7.21
C ASN A 84 1.11 6.52 7.20
N GLU A 85 1.26 7.22 8.31
CA GLU A 85 0.82 8.59 8.52
C GLU A 85 1.98 9.40 9.10
N PRO A 86 2.19 10.67 8.66
CA PRO A 86 3.23 11.50 9.22
C PRO A 86 3.12 11.62 10.73
N ASN A 87 4.26 11.48 11.42
CA ASN A 87 4.37 11.59 12.87
C ASN A 87 3.53 10.58 13.67
N LYS A 88 3.10 9.46 13.05
CA LYS A 88 2.35 8.40 13.73
C LYS A 88 3.06 7.06 13.59
N LYS A 89 3.05 6.29 14.69
CA LYS A 89 3.45 4.88 14.66
C LYS A 89 2.36 3.97 14.09
N THR A 90 1.10 4.36 14.24
CA THR A 90 -0.06 3.61 13.76
C THR A 90 -0.23 3.80 12.25
N LYS A 91 -0.33 2.68 11.53
CA LYS A 91 -0.62 2.68 10.09
C LYS A 91 -2.12 2.56 9.86
N TYR A 92 -2.60 3.16 8.79
CA TYR A 92 -4.02 3.20 8.43
C TYR A 92 -4.29 2.17 7.35
N GLU A 93 -5.33 1.37 7.54
CA GLU A 93 -5.80 0.43 6.53
C GLU A 93 -6.26 1.20 5.29
N LEU A 94 -5.85 0.71 4.13
CA LEU A 94 -6.42 1.08 2.84
C LEU A 94 -7.54 0.12 2.46
N PHE A 95 -7.29 -1.19 2.56
CA PHE A 95 -8.30 -2.23 2.44
C PHE A 95 -7.76 -3.58 2.93
N SER A 96 -8.69 -4.52 3.16
CA SER A 96 -8.42 -5.94 3.32
C SER A 96 -9.35 -6.76 2.46
N LEU A 97 -8.81 -7.79 1.79
CA LEU A 97 -9.57 -8.70 0.93
C LEU A 97 -9.17 -10.14 1.20
N LYS A 98 -10.14 -11.04 1.05
CA LYS A 98 -9.96 -12.48 1.20
C LYS A 98 -10.33 -13.20 -0.08
N GLU A 99 -9.55 -14.21 -0.42
CA GLU A 99 -9.85 -15.16 -1.47
C GLU A 99 -9.76 -16.58 -0.91
N SER A 100 -10.80 -17.37 -1.12
CA SER A 100 -10.89 -18.73 -0.60
C SER A 100 -9.85 -19.65 -1.23
N ARG A 101 -9.57 -19.42 -2.52
CA ARG A 101 -8.67 -20.23 -3.35
C ARG A 101 -8.08 -19.39 -4.47
N LEU A 102 -6.77 -19.41 -4.61
CA LEU A 102 -6.07 -18.70 -5.67
C LEU A 102 -5.09 -19.60 -6.40
N ALA A 103 -5.43 -19.92 -7.66
CA ALA A 103 -4.59 -20.76 -8.52
C ALA A 103 -3.27 -20.08 -8.89
N SER A 104 -2.26 -20.90 -9.18
CA SER A 104 -0.98 -20.43 -9.72
C SER A 104 -1.17 -19.63 -11.01
N GLY A 105 -0.43 -18.54 -11.16
CA GLY A 105 -0.48 -17.65 -12.30
C GLY A 105 -1.70 -16.73 -12.35
N LYS A 106 -2.60 -16.76 -11.35
CA LYS A 106 -3.80 -15.90 -11.30
C LYS A 106 -3.60 -14.69 -10.40
N THR A 107 -4.15 -13.57 -10.85
CA THR A 107 -4.34 -12.35 -10.04
C THR A 107 -5.61 -12.54 -9.23
N GLY A 108 -5.48 -12.54 -7.89
CA GLY A 108 -6.62 -12.74 -6.99
C GLY A 108 -7.17 -11.45 -6.41
N PHE A 109 -6.34 -10.41 -6.36
CA PHE A 109 -6.68 -9.16 -5.71
C PHE A 109 -6.33 -8.01 -6.62
N GLU A 110 -7.27 -7.09 -6.81
CA GLU A 110 -7.10 -5.93 -7.67
C GLU A 110 -7.88 -4.74 -7.12
N HIS A 111 -7.24 -3.57 -7.10
CA HIS A 111 -7.91 -2.30 -6.82
C HIS A 111 -7.52 -1.28 -7.88
N ALA A 112 -8.46 -0.84 -8.71
CA ALA A 112 -8.16 -0.03 -9.90
C ALA A 112 -7.61 1.37 -9.59
N ASN A 113 -8.16 2.03 -8.55
CA ASN A 113 -7.85 3.42 -8.18
C ASN A 113 -7.66 3.55 -6.65
N LEU A 114 -6.68 2.83 -6.11
CA LEU A 114 -6.35 2.82 -4.68
C LEU A 114 -5.88 4.21 -4.26
N PRO A 115 -6.61 4.93 -3.37
CA PRO A 115 -6.16 6.24 -2.90
C PRO A 115 -5.05 6.08 -1.86
N VAL A 116 -3.87 6.60 -2.17
CA VAL A 116 -2.73 6.65 -1.24
C VAL A 116 -2.44 8.12 -0.95
N ALA A 117 -2.44 8.49 0.33
CA ALA A 117 -2.21 9.87 0.73
C ALA A 117 -0.85 10.37 0.21
N THR A 118 -0.81 11.60 -0.29
CA THR A 118 0.41 12.27 -0.78
C THR A 118 1.53 12.25 0.24
N LYS A 119 1.17 12.51 1.50
CA LYS A 119 2.05 12.52 2.66
C LYS A 119 2.49 11.14 3.16
N ALA A 120 2.03 10.04 2.57
CA ALA A 120 2.49 8.70 2.93
C ALA A 120 3.78 8.38 2.17
N ASP A 121 4.78 7.86 2.86
CA ASP A 121 6.07 7.45 2.29
C ASP A 121 6.28 5.92 2.36
N GLU A 122 5.35 5.20 3.01
CA GLU A 122 5.39 3.75 3.17
C GLU A 122 4.00 3.13 2.95
N VAL A 123 3.96 2.08 2.13
CA VAL A 123 2.81 1.19 1.96
C VAL A 123 3.24 -0.23 2.33
N ASP A 124 2.47 -0.87 3.20
CA ASP A 124 2.68 -2.24 3.64
C ASP A 124 1.63 -3.14 3.00
N VAL A 125 2.07 -4.26 2.48
CA VAL A 125 1.19 -5.32 2.00
C VAL A 125 1.52 -6.58 2.77
N ILE A 126 0.56 -7.04 3.55
CA ILE A 126 0.66 -8.28 4.32
C ILE A 126 -0.19 -9.32 3.60
N ILE A 127 0.43 -10.43 3.23
CA ILE A 127 -0.25 -11.55 2.60
C ILE A 127 -0.13 -12.76 3.52
N THR A 128 -1.26 -13.37 3.85
CA THR A 128 -1.29 -14.66 4.54
C THR A 128 -2.05 -15.68 3.70
N TRP A 129 -1.64 -16.95 3.77
CA TRP A 129 -2.27 -18.04 3.01
C TRP A 129 -1.97 -19.40 3.63
N GLN A 130 -2.58 -20.45 3.09
CA GLN A 130 -2.27 -21.85 3.38
C GLN A 130 -2.05 -22.60 2.06
N GLU A 131 -1.13 -23.58 2.03
CA GLU A 131 -0.95 -24.46 0.86
C GLU A 131 -2.17 -25.37 0.62
N HIS A 132 -2.89 -25.71 1.68
CA HIS A 132 -4.14 -26.47 1.67
C HIS A 132 -4.95 -26.06 2.91
N PRO A 133 -6.30 -26.02 2.91
CA PRO A 133 -7.07 -25.52 4.06
C PRO A 133 -6.93 -26.38 5.33
N PHE A 134 -6.65 -27.68 5.17
CA PHE A 134 -6.48 -28.62 6.27
C PHE A 134 -5.43 -29.70 5.97
N ARG A 135 -4.93 -30.35 7.02
CA ARG A 135 -4.13 -31.60 6.95
C ARG A 135 -4.97 -32.75 7.50
N LEU A 136 -4.82 -33.93 6.91
CA LEU A 136 -5.43 -35.16 7.41
C LEU A 136 -4.47 -35.86 8.37
N MET A 137 -4.95 -36.12 9.59
CA MET A 137 -4.26 -36.92 10.58
C MET A 137 -4.43 -38.42 10.26
N ARG A 138 -3.58 -39.29 10.84
CA ARG A 138 -3.67 -40.75 10.65
C ARG A 138 -5.03 -41.34 11.03
N ASN A 139 -5.73 -40.72 12.00
CA ASN A 139 -7.07 -41.10 12.44
C ASN A 139 -8.20 -40.53 11.56
N GLY A 140 -7.88 -39.89 10.43
CA GLY A 140 -8.85 -39.27 9.52
C GLY A 140 -9.32 -37.87 9.94
N GLN A 141 -8.90 -37.37 11.10
CA GLN A 141 -9.27 -36.03 11.57
C GLN A 141 -8.66 -34.95 10.68
N LYS A 142 -9.48 -33.97 10.28
CA LYS A 142 -9.01 -32.74 9.62
C LYS A 142 -8.57 -31.74 10.67
N VAL A 143 -7.35 -31.23 10.53
CA VAL A 143 -6.80 -30.16 11.38
C VAL A 143 -6.39 -29.00 10.47
N GLU A 144 -6.58 -27.76 10.94
CA GLU A 144 -6.19 -26.57 10.18
C GLU A 144 -4.71 -26.65 9.76
N SER A 145 -4.44 -26.31 8.49
CA SER A 145 -3.08 -26.29 7.99
C SER A 145 -2.26 -25.10 8.51
N ARG A 146 -0.95 -25.22 8.42
CA ARG A 146 -0.02 -24.11 8.66
C ARG A 146 -0.41 -22.90 7.80
N LYS A 147 -0.54 -21.75 8.45
CA LYS A 147 -0.63 -20.43 7.81
C LYS A 147 0.78 -19.89 7.56
N PHE A 148 0.96 -19.30 6.39
CA PHE A 148 2.17 -18.59 5.98
C PHE A 148 1.88 -17.09 5.94
N LYS A 149 2.93 -16.29 6.08
CA LYS A 149 2.87 -14.83 6.03
C LYS A 149 4.06 -14.29 5.28
N GLU A 150 3.81 -13.37 4.36
CA GLU A 150 4.82 -12.50 3.77
C GLU A 150 4.41 -11.05 3.95
N HIS A 151 5.41 -10.17 4.01
CA HIS A 151 5.23 -8.74 4.23
C HIS A 151 6.11 -7.99 3.23
N PHE A 152 5.46 -7.22 2.37
CA PHE A 152 6.08 -6.35 1.39
C PHE A 152 6.01 -4.92 1.89
N VAL A 153 7.14 -4.22 1.88
CA VAL A 153 7.23 -2.83 2.32
C VAL A 153 7.69 -1.97 1.14
N PHE A 154 6.79 -1.12 0.67
CA PHE A 154 7.04 -0.17 -0.40
C PHE A 154 7.37 1.19 0.22
N LYS A 155 8.65 1.54 0.26
CA LYS A 155 9.15 2.81 0.79
C LYS A 155 10.28 3.33 -0.07
N GLU A 156 10.55 4.62 0.01
CA GLU A 156 11.75 5.18 -0.62
C GLU A 156 13.02 4.59 0.01
N ALA A 157 14.01 4.26 -0.83
CA ALA A 157 15.36 4.04 -0.35
C ALA A 157 15.90 5.38 0.14
N LYS A 158 16.29 5.47 1.42
CA LYS A 158 17.05 6.63 1.92
C LYS A 158 18.35 6.72 1.11
N LYS A 159 18.51 7.78 0.34
CA LYS A 159 19.79 8.15 -0.27
C LYS A 159 20.76 8.65 0.79
#